data_AF-A0A3N0DUP3-F1
#
_entry.id   AF-A0A3N0DUP3-F1
#
_cell.length_a   1.000
_cell.length_b   1.000
_cell.length_c   1.000
_cell.angle_alpha   90.00
_cell.angle_beta   90.00
_cell.angle_gamma   90.00
#
_symmetry.space_group_name_H-M   'P 1'
#
loop_
_entity.id
_entity.type
_entity.pdbx_description
1 polymer ?
#
loop_
_entity_poly.entity_id
_entity_poly.type
_entity_poly.pdbx_seq_one_letter_code
_entity_poly.pdbx_strand_id
1 'polypeptide(L)'
;MTSRSTLRAVLAAVASLTLLAGTASAAHADAFRHRDPTGDVLISTADENGPHYSHDSRRRLPDIQQFTVLHTRWTVSVATALRGLDAIDDAWSATVVTSKGDRFQVGRNVSTGSLDGFTPFVTASRNGYHFKCDGITATRTRSGVIAKIPTRCLGNPWKVRVGVQASSTYAECCPEVTGLDDALLNGAYTDRKPALSPWIAR
;
A
#
# COMPACT_ATOMS: atom_id res chain seq x y z
N MET A 1 -10.10 -0.96 67.61
CA MET A 1 -10.52 -1.34 66.25
C MET A 1 -10.55 -0.09 65.38
N THR A 2 -9.50 0.19 64.62
CA THR A 2 -9.41 1.36 63.74
C THR A 2 -8.97 0.92 62.34
N SER A 3 -9.86 1.18 61.39
CA SER A 3 -9.81 0.77 59.99
C SER A 3 -8.71 1.51 59.22
N ARG A 4 -7.79 0.76 58.59
CA ARG A 4 -6.79 1.26 57.63
C ARG A 4 -7.14 0.72 56.24
N SER A 5 -7.97 1.41 55.46
CA SER A 5 -8.19 1.01 54.06
C SER A 5 -8.71 2.12 53.14
N THR A 6 -8.13 3.32 53.18
CA THR A 6 -8.53 4.42 52.28
C THR A 6 -7.36 5.30 51.82
N LEU A 7 -6.21 4.71 51.51
CA LEU A 7 -5.02 5.47 51.06
C LEU A 7 -4.28 4.86 49.85
N ARG A 8 -4.98 4.12 48.98
CA ARG A 8 -4.37 3.53 47.76
C ARG A 8 -5.02 3.92 46.43
N ALA A 9 -5.97 4.85 46.42
CA ALA A 9 -6.74 5.17 45.21
C ALA A 9 -6.26 6.39 44.40
N VAL A 10 -5.23 7.13 44.82
CA VAL A 10 -4.90 8.45 44.22
C VAL A 10 -3.63 8.46 43.35
N LEU A 11 -2.83 7.39 43.34
CA LEU A 11 -1.52 7.38 42.62
C LEU A 11 -1.55 6.77 41.20
N ALA A 12 -2.70 6.39 40.67
CA ALA A 12 -2.81 5.75 39.35
C ALA A 12 -3.28 6.68 38.21
N ALA A 13 -3.51 7.97 38.47
CA ALA A 13 -4.13 8.88 37.49
C ALA A 13 -3.15 9.81 36.73
N VAL A 14 -1.87 9.88 37.11
CA VAL A 14 -0.91 10.86 36.53
C VAL A 14 0.08 10.24 35.52
N ALA A 15 0.16 8.91 35.43
CA ALA A 15 1.10 8.23 34.52
C ALA A 15 0.58 8.08 33.08
N SER A 16 -0.66 8.46 32.79
CA SER A 16 -1.30 8.23 31.49
C SER A 16 -1.21 9.41 30.52
N LEU A 17 -0.68 10.57 30.96
CA LEU A 17 -0.68 11.82 30.17
C LEU A 17 0.66 12.19 29.51
N THR A 18 1.71 11.38 29.68
CA THR A 18 3.05 11.68 29.11
C THR A 18 3.36 11.00 27.78
N LEU A 19 2.44 10.22 27.20
CA LEU A 19 2.64 9.57 25.89
C LEU A 19 2.07 10.32 24.67
N LEU A 20 1.66 11.59 24.83
CA LEU A 20 1.12 12.40 23.72
C LEU A 20 2.07 13.52 23.24
N ALA A 21 3.24 13.68 23.85
CA ALA A 21 4.22 14.68 23.46
C ALA A 21 5.52 14.01 22.98
N GLY A 22 5.55 13.53 21.73
CA GLY A 22 6.74 12.85 21.24
C GLY A 22 6.75 12.33 19.81
N THR A 23 5.95 12.89 18.89
CA THR A 23 6.17 12.65 17.45
C THR A 23 6.52 13.96 16.77
N ALA A 24 7.60 14.61 17.24
CA ALA A 24 8.40 15.40 16.31
C ALA A 24 8.98 14.39 15.31
N SER A 25 8.27 14.17 14.21
CA SER A 25 8.79 13.43 13.06
C SER A 25 10.07 14.12 12.63
N ALA A 26 11.20 13.61 13.11
CA ALA A 26 12.51 14.05 12.67
C ALA A 26 12.53 13.93 11.15
N ALA A 27 12.90 15.03 10.48
CA ALA A 27 12.75 15.27 9.04
C ALA A 27 13.64 14.38 8.13
N HIS A 28 14.10 13.24 8.62
CA HIS A 28 14.87 12.23 7.92
C HIS A 28 14.43 10.85 8.36
N ALA A 29 13.13 10.56 8.23
CA ALA A 29 12.67 9.21 8.44
C ALA A 29 13.05 8.37 7.21
N ASP A 30 14.01 7.48 7.38
CA ASP A 30 14.34 6.42 6.42
C ASP A 30 13.16 5.48 6.17
N ALA A 31 12.10 5.62 6.97
CA ALA A 31 10.88 4.85 6.84
C ALA A 31 9.63 5.74 6.91
N PHE A 32 8.59 5.30 6.22
CA PHE A 32 7.23 5.84 6.34
C PHE A 32 6.28 4.70 6.65
N ARG A 33 5.32 4.94 7.54
CA ARG A 33 4.26 3.99 7.86
C ARG A 33 2.92 4.71 7.85
N HIS A 34 1.95 4.10 7.19
CA HIS A 34 0.57 4.53 7.15
C HIS A 34 -0.35 3.37 7.52
N ARG A 35 -1.44 3.70 8.20
CA ARG A 35 -2.54 2.76 8.49
C ARG A 35 -3.75 3.28 7.76
N ASP A 36 -4.25 2.45 6.87
CA ASP A 36 -5.35 2.78 5.99
C ASP A 36 -6.68 2.38 6.67
N PRO A 37 -7.77 3.15 6.50
CA PRO A 37 -9.07 2.77 7.02
C PRO A 37 -9.55 1.46 6.40
N THR A 38 -9.99 0.50 7.23
CA THR A 38 -10.50 -0.77 6.68
C THR A 38 -11.82 -0.58 5.95
N GLY A 39 -11.93 -1.16 4.75
CA GLY A 39 -13.19 -1.24 4.00
C GLY A 39 -13.56 0.02 3.22
N ASP A 40 -12.58 0.85 2.90
CA ASP A 40 -12.68 2.00 2.00
C ASP A 40 -12.49 1.65 0.52
N VAL A 41 -12.26 0.37 0.22
CA VAL A 41 -12.24 -0.18 -1.14
C VAL A 41 -13.40 0.33 -1.98
N LEU A 42 -13.05 0.84 -3.17
CA LEU A 42 -13.98 1.24 -4.19
C LEU A 42 -14.32 0.07 -5.09
N ILE A 43 -15.61 -0.10 -5.33
CA ILE A 43 -16.13 -1.15 -6.19
C ILE A 43 -16.60 -0.50 -7.47
N SER A 44 -15.92 -0.82 -8.56
CA SER A 44 -16.35 -0.46 -9.91
C SER A 44 -17.11 -1.63 -10.51
N THR A 45 -18.35 -1.40 -10.93
CA THR A 45 -19.10 -2.32 -11.79
C THR A 45 -19.36 -1.64 -13.11
N ALA A 46 -19.00 -2.29 -14.22
CA ALA A 46 -19.27 -1.76 -15.55
C ALA A 46 -20.56 -2.38 -16.12
N ASP A 47 -21.48 -1.53 -16.57
CA ASP A 47 -22.65 -1.93 -17.36
C ASP A 47 -22.75 -1.09 -18.65
N GLU A 48 -23.89 -1.18 -19.34
CA GLU A 48 -24.14 -0.43 -20.59
C GLU A 48 -24.09 1.10 -20.44
N ASN A 49 -24.26 1.62 -19.22
CA ASN A 49 -24.22 3.06 -18.91
C ASN A 49 -22.85 3.53 -18.41
N GLY A 50 -21.88 2.62 -18.29
CA GLY A 50 -20.51 2.90 -17.86
C GLY A 50 -20.17 2.38 -16.46
N PRO A 51 -19.06 2.85 -15.86
CA PRO A 51 -18.64 2.39 -14.55
C PRO A 51 -19.46 3.05 -13.43
N HIS A 52 -20.05 2.22 -12.58
CA HIS A 52 -20.71 2.62 -11.34
C HIS A 52 -19.79 2.32 -10.16
N TYR A 53 -19.62 3.31 -9.28
CA TYR A 53 -18.78 3.19 -8.08
C TYR A 53 -19.63 3.02 -6.82
N SER A 54 -19.28 2.05 -5.99
CA SER A 54 -19.93 1.80 -4.70
C SER A 54 -18.92 1.33 -3.66
N HIS A 55 -19.37 1.19 -2.41
CA HIS A 55 -18.59 0.58 -1.33
C HIS A 55 -19.34 -0.64 -0.78
N ASP A 56 -18.67 -1.77 -0.63
CA ASP A 56 -19.20 -2.97 0.05
C ASP A 56 -18.09 -3.64 0.86
N SER A 57 -18.07 -3.34 2.17
CA SER A 57 -17.06 -3.83 3.10
C SER A 57 -17.12 -5.33 3.37
N ARG A 58 -18.19 -6.01 2.93
CA ARG A 58 -18.39 -7.46 3.11
C ARG A 58 -17.70 -8.29 2.03
N ARG A 59 -17.46 -7.71 0.85
CA ARG A 59 -16.75 -8.42 -0.22
C ARG A 59 -15.28 -8.56 0.13
N ARG A 60 -14.68 -9.69 -0.25
CA ARG A 60 -13.25 -9.97 -0.04
C ARG A 60 -12.43 -9.33 -1.18
N LEU A 61 -12.50 -8.00 -1.27
CA LEU A 61 -11.76 -7.21 -2.25
C LEU A 61 -10.38 -6.78 -1.70
N PRO A 62 -9.44 -6.34 -2.57
CA PRO A 62 -8.17 -5.75 -2.19
C PRO A 62 -8.43 -4.55 -1.30
N ASP A 63 -8.13 -4.73 -0.02
CA ASP A 63 -8.34 -3.77 1.07
C ASP A 63 -7.01 -3.64 1.79
N ILE A 64 -6.27 -2.59 1.44
CA ILE A 64 -5.00 -2.22 2.03
C ILE A 64 -5.30 -1.72 3.44
N GLN A 65 -4.57 -2.24 4.42
CA GLN A 65 -4.80 -1.93 5.83
C GLN A 65 -3.58 -1.27 6.45
N GLN A 66 -2.41 -1.56 5.89
CA GLN A 66 -1.16 -0.97 6.30
C GLN A 66 -0.21 -0.85 5.12
N PHE A 67 0.46 0.29 5.06
CA PHE A 67 1.49 0.57 4.08
C PHE A 67 2.76 1.00 4.81
N THR A 68 3.91 0.43 4.45
CA THR A 68 5.20 0.74 5.05
C THR A 68 6.26 0.80 3.97
N VAL A 69 7.07 1.85 4.01
CA VAL A 69 8.20 2.07 3.11
C VAL A 69 9.45 2.16 3.97
N LEU A 70 10.51 1.49 3.53
CA LEU A 70 11.86 1.63 4.08
C LEU A 70 12.80 1.97 2.93
N HIS A 71 13.41 3.15 2.97
CA HIS A 71 14.40 3.63 2.04
C HIS A 71 15.78 3.55 2.68
N THR A 72 16.60 2.64 2.16
CA THR A 72 17.99 2.47 2.59
C THR A 72 18.95 2.89 1.48
N ARG A 73 20.26 2.83 1.73
CA ARG A 73 21.28 2.99 0.69
C ARG A 73 21.09 2.04 -0.50
N TRP A 74 20.62 0.81 -0.27
CA TRP A 74 20.65 -0.27 -1.27
C TRP A 74 19.29 -0.57 -1.88
N THR A 75 18.22 -0.36 -1.11
CA THR A 75 16.88 -0.75 -1.52
C THR A 75 15.82 0.23 -1.02
N VAL A 76 14.77 0.41 -1.82
CA VAL A 76 13.45 0.83 -1.37
C VAL A 76 12.63 -0.44 -1.17
N SER A 77 12.26 -0.73 0.08
CA SER A 77 11.34 -1.81 0.41
C SER A 77 9.95 -1.25 0.65
N VAL A 78 8.95 -1.85 0.02
CA VAL A 78 7.54 -1.48 0.16
C VAL A 78 6.79 -2.70 0.68
N ALA A 79 6.24 -2.60 1.88
CA ALA A 79 5.43 -3.63 2.48
C ALA A 79 3.99 -3.14 2.61
N THR A 80 3.06 -3.96 2.16
CA THR A 80 1.63 -3.73 2.33
C THR A 80 0.97 -4.90 3.02
N ALA A 81 0.20 -4.62 4.07
CA ALA A 81 -0.75 -5.56 4.63
C ALA A 81 -2.09 -5.30 3.96
N LEU A 82 -2.71 -6.33 3.41
CA LEU A 82 -3.92 -6.19 2.64
C LEU A 82 -4.75 -7.49 2.64
N ARG A 83 -6.06 -7.37 2.52
CA ARG A 83 -7.02 -8.49 2.41
C ARG A 83 -7.44 -8.67 0.95
N GLY A 84 -7.92 -9.85 0.57
CA GLY A 84 -8.68 -10.04 -0.69
C GLY A 84 -7.88 -10.10 -1.99
N LEU A 85 -6.58 -10.46 -1.97
CA LEU A 85 -5.83 -10.80 -3.19
C LEU A 85 -6.05 -12.24 -3.67
N ASP A 86 -7.08 -12.96 -3.25
CA ASP A 86 -7.34 -14.34 -3.69
C ASP A 86 -8.14 -14.44 -5.01
N ALA A 87 -8.33 -13.31 -5.70
CA ALA A 87 -9.02 -13.24 -6.98
C ALA A 87 -8.25 -13.90 -8.13
N ILE A 88 -9.01 -14.22 -9.17
CA ILE A 88 -8.57 -14.79 -10.45
C ILE A 88 -7.62 -13.82 -11.18
N ASP A 89 -7.97 -12.54 -11.22
CA ASP A 89 -7.11 -11.47 -11.72
C ASP A 89 -6.85 -10.49 -10.57
N ASP A 90 -5.62 -10.53 -10.05
CA ASP A 90 -5.16 -9.67 -8.96
C ASP A 90 -4.00 -8.79 -9.43
N ALA A 91 -4.00 -7.53 -9.03
CA ALA A 91 -2.93 -6.61 -9.32
C ALA A 91 -2.58 -5.81 -8.07
N TRP A 92 -1.28 -5.63 -7.88
CA TRP A 92 -0.72 -4.76 -6.87
C TRP A 92 0.35 -3.93 -7.54
N SER A 93 0.39 -2.62 -7.30
CA SER A 93 1.45 -1.78 -7.85
C SER A 93 1.92 -0.73 -6.85
N ALA A 94 3.24 -0.57 -6.77
CA ALA A 94 3.88 0.55 -6.08
C ALA A 94 4.39 1.56 -7.10
N THR A 95 3.95 2.81 -6.97
CA THR A 95 4.54 3.95 -7.67
C THR A 95 5.61 4.57 -6.80
N VAL A 96 6.83 4.74 -7.33
CA VAL A 96 7.94 5.42 -6.67
C VAL A 96 8.31 6.67 -7.47
N VAL A 97 8.24 7.84 -6.84
CA VAL A 97 8.73 9.10 -7.39
C VAL A 97 10.06 9.45 -6.73
N THR A 98 11.08 9.73 -7.53
CA THR A 98 12.44 9.98 -7.05
C THR A 98 12.74 11.47 -6.91
N SER A 99 13.79 11.79 -6.16
CA SER A 99 14.33 13.15 -6.04
C SER A 99 14.73 13.81 -7.37
N LYS A 100 14.86 13.03 -8.45
CA LYS A 100 15.17 13.50 -9.82
C LYS A 100 13.93 13.79 -10.65
N GLY A 101 12.73 13.56 -10.11
CA GLY A 101 11.46 13.71 -10.82
C GLY A 101 11.03 12.48 -11.61
N ASP A 102 11.89 11.46 -11.75
CA ASP A 102 11.53 10.20 -12.40
C ASP A 102 10.45 9.46 -11.61
N ARG A 103 9.48 8.90 -12.34
CA ARG A 103 8.42 8.04 -11.81
C ARG A 103 8.65 6.60 -12.24
N PHE A 104 8.63 5.71 -11.28
CA PHE A 104 8.75 4.27 -11.48
C PHE A 104 7.48 3.58 -11.01
N GLN A 105 7.06 2.53 -11.70
CA GLN A 105 6.00 1.66 -11.23
C GLN A 105 6.54 0.23 -11.15
N VAL A 106 6.32 -0.43 -10.02
CA VAL A 106 6.62 -1.85 -9.83
C VAL A 106 5.32 -2.56 -9.55
N GLY A 107 4.93 -3.47 -10.44
CA GLY A 107 3.69 -4.23 -10.33
C GLY A 107 3.93 -5.70 -10.02
N ARG A 108 3.00 -6.32 -9.29
CA ARG A 108 2.76 -7.76 -9.28
C ARG A 108 1.39 -7.97 -9.87
N ASN A 109 1.29 -8.78 -10.91
CA ASN A 109 0.01 -9.13 -11.52
C ASN A 109 -0.12 -10.65 -11.56
N VAL A 110 -1.30 -11.15 -11.25
CA VAL A 110 -1.74 -12.50 -11.60
C VAL A 110 -2.86 -12.33 -12.60
N SER A 111 -2.73 -12.99 -13.76
CA SER A 111 -3.81 -13.06 -14.72
C SER A 111 -4.05 -14.50 -15.14
N THR A 112 -5.33 -14.86 -15.27
CA THR A 112 -5.72 -16.18 -15.78
C THR A 112 -5.63 -16.33 -17.29
N GLY A 113 -5.48 -15.22 -18.02
CA GLY A 113 -5.37 -15.22 -19.48
C GLY A 113 -3.97 -15.48 -20.02
N SER A 114 -2.92 -15.55 -19.18
CA SER A 114 -1.57 -15.87 -19.68
C SER A 114 -1.46 -17.36 -20.01
N LEU A 115 -1.01 -17.63 -21.25
CA LEU A 115 -0.72 -18.99 -21.76
C LEU A 115 0.21 -19.80 -20.83
N ASP A 116 0.98 -19.13 -19.98
CA ASP A 116 1.94 -19.71 -19.03
C ASP A 116 1.34 -20.04 -17.65
N GLY A 117 0.01 -20.02 -17.50
CA GLY A 117 -0.67 -20.23 -16.23
C GLY A 117 -0.49 -19.07 -15.24
N PHE A 118 -0.90 -19.27 -13.97
CA PHE A 118 -0.92 -18.29 -12.87
C PHE A 118 0.47 -17.81 -12.41
N THR A 119 1.35 -17.42 -13.32
CA THR A 119 2.71 -17.01 -12.99
C THR A 119 2.70 -15.52 -12.64
N PRO A 120 2.88 -15.15 -11.36
CA PRO A 120 3.01 -13.74 -11.01
C PRO A 120 4.25 -13.16 -11.69
N PHE A 121 4.07 -12.08 -12.45
CA PHE A 121 5.19 -11.37 -13.07
C PHE A 121 5.38 -9.99 -12.46
N VAL A 122 6.65 -9.60 -12.36
CA VAL A 122 7.04 -8.27 -11.90
C VAL A 122 7.16 -7.36 -13.11
N THR A 123 6.31 -6.34 -13.19
CA THR A 123 6.49 -5.27 -14.18
C THR A 123 7.27 -4.13 -13.59
N ALA A 124 8.10 -3.50 -14.41
CA ALA A 124 8.77 -2.27 -14.05
C ALA A 124 8.64 -1.27 -15.22
N SER A 125 8.17 -0.06 -14.94
CA SER A 125 8.15 1.04 -15.91
C SER A 125 8.84 2.28 -15.33
N ARG A 126 9.46 3.08 -16.20
CA ARG A 126 10.05 4.39 -15.89
C ARG A 126 9.41 5.41 -16.83
N ASN A 127 8.70 6.39 -16.26
CA ASN A 127 8.00 7.43 -17.00
C ASN A 127 7.07 6.87 -18.10
N GLY A 128 6.43 5.73 -17.83
CA GLY A 128 5.51 5.05 -18.77
C GLY A 128 6.16 4.03 -19.71
N TYR A 129 7.49 3.96 -19.77
CA TYR A 129 8.20 3.00 -20.62
C TYR A 129 8.63 1.77 -19.83
N HIS A 130 8.38 0.57 -20.35
CA HIS A 130 8.88 -0.66 -19.75
C HIS A 130 10.41 -0.63 -19.65
N PHE A 131 10.96 -1.04 -18.51
CA PHE A 131 12.39 -1.22 -18.35
C PHE A 131 12.68 -2.51 -17.59
N LYS A 132 13.87 -3.06 -17.81
CA LYS A 132 14.36 -4.23 -17.08
C LYS A 132 15.39 -3.77 -16.05
N CYS A 133 15.29 -4.27 -14.84
CA CYS A 133 16.34 -4.10 -13.84
C CYS A 133 16.41 -5.31 -12.91
N ASP A 134 17.63 -5.82 -12.75
CA ASP A 134 17.87 -7.02 -11.96
C ASP A 134 17.75 -6.73 -10.45
N GLY A 135 17.05 -7.63 -9.78
CA GLY A 135 16.85 -7.61 -8.33
C GLY A 135 15.56 -6.93 -7.86
N ILE A 136 14.73 -6.43 -8.77
CA ILE A 136 13.36 -6.03 -8.42
C ILE A 136 12.58 -7.30 -8.09
N THR A 137 11.94 -7.32 -6.92
CA THR A 137 11.06 -8.42 -6.49
C THR A 137 9.76 -7.84 -5.96
N ALA A 138 8.65 -8.57 -6.15
CA ALA A 138 7.37 -8.30 -5.52
C ALA A 138 6.76 -9.64 -5.10
N THR A 139 6.92 -9.98 -3.82
CA THR A 139 6.58 -11.29 -3.28
C THR A 139 5.30 -11.20 -2.46
N ARG A 140 4.35 -12.09 -2.74
CA ARG A 140 3.18 -12.28 -1.90
C ARG A 140 3.54 -13.03 -0.63
N THR A 141 2.99 -12.58 0.48
CA THR A 141 3.07 -13.19 1.80
C THR A 141 1.67 -13.57 2.27
N ARG A 142 1.55 -14.19 3.45
CA ARG A 142 0.24 -14.48 4.06
C ARG A 142 -0.56 -13.20 4.36
N SER A 143 0.12 -12.07 4.58
CA SER A 143 -0.51 -10.82 5.05
C SER A 143 -0.63 -9.74 3.97
N GLY A 144 -0.06 -9.95 2.78
CA GLY A 144 -0.07 -8.97 1.69
C GLY A 144 1.16 -9.07 0.80
N VAL A 145 1.69 -7.95 0.30
CA VAL A 145 2.81 -7.92 -0.67
C VAL A 145 4.01 -7.19 -0.11
N ILE A 146 5.21 -7.74 -0.33
CA ILE A 146 6.50 -7.09 -0.08
C ILE A 146 7.23 -6.94 -1.40
N ALA A 147 7.46 -5.71 -1.82
CA ALA A 147 8.35 -5.39 -2.93
C ALA A 147 9.71 -4.88 -2.43
N LYS A 148 10.78 -5.28 -3.10
CA LYS A 148 12.13 -4.74 -2.91
C LYS A 148 12.66 -4.24 -4.24
N ILE A 149 13.07 -2.98 -4.25
CA ILE A 149 13.53 -2.28 -5.44
C ILE A 149 14.95 -1.79 -5.17
N PRO A 150 15.99 -2.32 -5.85
CA PRO A 150 17.34 -1.80 -5.71
C PRO A 150 17.40 -0.31 -6.05
N THR A 151 18.03 0.51 -5.20
CA THR A 151 18.16 1.96 -5.42
C THR A 151 18.87 2.30 -6.73
N ARG A 152 19.76 1.43 -7.20
CA ARG A 152 20.40 1.54 -8.52
C ARG A 152 19.39 1.52 -9.67
N CYS A 153 18.30 0.76 -9.56
CA CYS A 153 17.23 0.73 -10.57
C CYS A 153 16.48 2.07 -10.64
N LEU A 154 16.47 2.81 -9.54
CA LEU A 154 15.83 4.11 -9.38
C LEU A 154 16.77 5.29 -9.67
N GLY A 155 17.99 5.02 -10.16
CA GLY A 155 19.00 6.05 -10.40
C GLY A 155 19.64 6.62 -9.14
N ASN A 156 19.71 5.82 -8.05
CA ASN A 156 20.32 6.16 -6.76
C ASN A 156 19.77 7.46 -6.12
N PRO A 157 18.45 7.59 -5.93
CA PRO A 157 17.84 8.82 -5.43
C PRO A 157 18.20 9.04 -3.96
N TRP A 158 18.32 10.30 -3.52
CA TRP A 158 18.58 10.61 -2.10
C TRP A 158 17.29 10.72 -1.28
N LYS A 159 16.14 10.89 -1.95
CA LYS A 159 14.81 10.79 -1.36
C LYS A 159 13.80 10.20 -2.35
N VAL A 160 12.75 9.58 -1.82
CA VAL A 160 11.65 9.00 -2.61
C VAL A 160 10.28 9.39 -2.03
N ARG A 161 9.24 9.37 -2.85
CA ARG A 161 7.84 9.29 -2.42
C ARG A 161 7.25 8.00 -2.99
N VAL A 162 6.37 7.35 -2.24
CA VAL A 162 5.78 6.08 -2.67
C VAL A 162 4.27 6.10 -2.46
N GLY A 163 3.53 5.62 -3.45
CA GLY A 163 2.10 5.32 -3.36
C GLY A 163 1.85 3.88 -3.76
N VAL A 164 0.80 3.27 -3.24
CA VAL A 164 0.47 1.87 -3.54
C VAL A 164 -1.00 1.75 -3.88
N GLN A 165 -1.27 1.02 -4.95
CA GLN A 165 -2.63 0.67 -5.38
C GLN A 165 -2.75 -0.84 -5.47
N ALA A 166 -3.95 -1.34 -5.19
CA ALA A 166 -4.31 -2.73 -5.41
C ALA A 166 -5.64 -2.78 -6.17
N SER A 167 -5.76 -3.76 -7.04
CA SER A 167 -7.02 -4.05 -7.72
C SER A 167 -7.22 -5.55 -7.88
N SER A 168 -8.48 -5.93 -8.00
CA SER A 168 -8.85 -7.30 -8.32
C SER A 168 -10.12 -7.30 -9.13
N THR A 169 -10.17 -8.12 -10.17
CA THR A 169 -11.39 -8.35 -10.93
C THR A 169 -12.00 -9.69 -10.53
N TYR A 170 -13.30 -9.67 -10.25
CA TYR A 170 -14.12 -10.85 -10.04
C TYR A 170 -15.15 -10.98 -11.17
N ALA A 171 -15.11 -12.12 -11.86
CA ALA A 171 -16.07 -12.51 -12.87
C ALA A 171 -16.75 -13.82 -12.46
N GLU A 172 -17.58 -13.78 -11.41
CA GLU A 172 -18.34 -14.97 -10.97
C GLU A 172 -19.61 -15.18 -11.82
N CYS A 173 -20.30 -14.10 -12.20
CA CYS A 173 -21.35 -14.03 -13.20
C CYS A 173 -21.66 -12.55 -13.47
N CYS A 174 -21.90 -12.14 -14.73
CA CYS A 174 -22.05 -10.73 -15.13
C CYS A 174 -22.95 -9.90 -14.19
N PRO A 175 -22.59 -8.64 -13.85
CA PRO A 175 -21.49 -7.81 -14.39
C PRO A 175 -20.11 -8.05 -13.75
N GLU A 176 -19.05 -7.65 -14.45
CA GLU A 176 -17.67 -7.65 -13.93
C GLU A 176 -17.57 -6.68 -12.75
N VAL A 177 -16.97 -7.14 -11.65
CA VAL A 177 -16.77 -6.34 -10.44
C VAL A 177 -15.27 -6.16 -10.22
N THR A 178 -14.82 -4.92 -10.21
CA THR A 178 -13.44 -4.57 -9.88
C THR A 178 -13.37 -3.90 -8.51
N GLY A 179 -12.63 -4.50 -7.58
CA GLY A 179 -12.22 -3.81 -6.35
C GLY A 179 -10.97 -2.97 -6.64
N LEU A 180 -10.97 -1.72 -6.18
CA LEU A 180 -9.92 -0.72 -6.39
C LEU A 180 -9.59 -0.08 -5.06
N ASP A 181 -8.30 0.00 -4.75
CA ASP A 181 -7.85 0.59 -3.51
C ASP A 181 -6.50 1.32 -3.67
N ASP A 182 -6.32 2.39 -2.90
CA ASP A 182 -5.12 3.22 -2.85
C ASP A 182 -4.80 3.57 -1.40
N ALA A 183 -3.64 3.11 -0.94
CA ALA A 183 -3.22 3.11 0.46
C ALA A 183 -3.11 4.48 1.13
N LEU A 184 -3.27 5.57 0.37
CA LEU A 184 -3.16 6.94 0.86
C LEU A 184 -4.30 7.82 0.33
N LEU A 185 -5.37 7.20 -0.17
CA LEU A 185 -6.44 7.92 -0.85
C LEU A 185 -7.13 8.91 0.09
N ASN A 186 -7.24 10.14 -0.36
CA ASN A 186 -7.94 11.22 0.33
C ASN A 186 -8.91 11.96 -0.60
N GLY A 187 -9.51 11.23 -1.55
CA GLY A 187 -10.39 11.79 -2.57
C GLY A 187 -10.81 10.75 -3.61
N ALA A 188 -11.04 11.20 -4.85
CA ALA A 188 -11.40 10.31 -5.95
C ALA A 188 -10.20 9.43 -6.35
N TYR A 189 -10.43 8.12 -6.44
CA TYR A 189 -9.45 7.16 -6.93
C TYR A 189 -9.11 7.42 -8.40
N THR A 190 -7.83 7.23 -8.76
CA THR A 190 -7.39 7.27 -10.15
C THR A 190 -6.30 6.22 -10.40
N ASP A 191 -6.40 5.45 -11.48
CA ASP A 191 -5.39 4.41 -11.79
C ASP A 191 -4.00 4.98 -12.12
N ARG A 192 -3.93 6.25 -12.52
CA ARG A 192 -2.69 6.86 -13.05
C ARG A 192 -1.96 7.70 -12.01
N LYS A 193 -2.64 8.15 -10.95
CA LYS A 193 -2.09 9.12 -9.99
C LYS A 193 -2.42 8.66 -8.57
N PRO A 194 -1.73 7.62 -8.06
CA PRO A 194 -1.90 7.24 -6.67
C PRO A 194 -1.51 8.39 -5.75
N ALA A 195 -2.15 8.44 -4.60
CA ALA A 195 -1.70 9.28 -3.52
C ALA A 195 -0.29 8.83 -3.07
N LEU A 196 0.59 9.80 -2.83
CA LEU A 196 2.00 9.54 -2.54
C LEU A 196 2.34 9.95 -1.12
N SER A 197 3.16 9.15 -0.45
CA SER A 197 3.74 9.46 0.87
C SER A 197 4.42 10.83 0.88
N PRO A 198 4.71 11.41 2.06
CA PRO A 198 5.74 12.44 2.18
C PRO A 198 7.09 11.99 1.59
N TRP A 199 8.03 12.92 1.43
CA TRP A 199 9.40 12.57 1.05
C TRP A 199 10.08 11.76 2.15
N ILE A 200 10.68 10.64 1.74
CA ILE A 200 11.42 9.70 2.57
C ILE A 200 12.89 9.81 2.16
N ALA A 201 13.71 10.40 3.01
CA ALA A 201 15.16 10.48 2.79
C ALA A 201 15.82 9.16 3.21
N ARG A 202 17.13 9.03 2.99
CA ARG A 202 17.97 7.97 3.55
C ARG A 202 19.19 8.61 4.21
#